data_AF-A0A9D7Q0E9-F1
#
_entry.id   AF-A0A9D7Q0E9-F1
#
_cell.length_a   1.000
_cell.length_b   1.000
_cell.length_c   1.000
_cell.angle_alpha   90.00
_cell.angle_beta   90.00
_cell.angle_gamma   90.00
#
_symmetry.space_group_name_H-M   'P 1'
#
loop_
_entity.id
_entity.type
_entity.pdbx_description
1 polymer ?
#
loop_
_entity_poly.entity_id
_entity_poly.type
_entity_poly.pdbx_seq_one_letter_code
_entity_poly.pdbx_strand_id
1 'polypeptide(L)'
;MLKSYDGGNNWAAMDTSVTLIYSFKFFSTTSGWVFGGYIYRTTDGGNTLNPVPIPVDMQNPESIDILNENTLVIAGSRYQQIFPGQYYPKPIMSFSSNGGASWLTQDLGFDYISGICPECQTAE
;
A
#
# COMPACT_ATOMS: atom_id res chain seq x y z
N MET A 1 -8.06 14.19 12.56
CA MET A 1 -6.58 14.25 12.51
C MET A 1 -6.14 15.61 13.02
N LEU A 2 -5.01 15.69 13.72
CA LEU A 2 -4.46 16.93 14.28
C LEU A 2 -3.01 17.11 13.82
N LYS A 3 -2.60 18.36 13.59
CA LYS A 3 -1.22 18.74 13.28
C LYS A 3 -0.76 19.88 14.15
N SER A 4 0.49 19.82 14.56
CA SER A 4 1.19 20.91 15.24
C SER A 4 2.25 21.52 14.33
N TYR A 5 2.46 22.83 14.48
CA TYR A 5 3.50 23.60 13.79
C TYR A 5 4.60 24.09 14.74
N ASP A 6 4.46 23.81 16.04
CA ASP A 6 5.25 24.39 17.12
C ASP A 6 5.77 23.34 18.12
N GLY A 7 6.03 22.13 17.63
CA GLY A 7 6.60 21.04 18.43
C GLY A 7 5.61 20.37 19.39
N GLY A 8 4.31 20.50 19.13
CA GLY A 8 3.24 19.87 19.92
C GLY A 8 2.61 20.77 20.97
N ASN A 9 2.97 22.06 21.02
CA ASN A 9 2.40 23.01 21.98
C ASN A 9 0.97 23.40 21.60
N ASN A 10 0.69 23.55 20.31
CA ASN A 10 -0.65 23.79 19.76
C ASN A 10 -0.96 22.81 18.62
N TRP A 11 -2.24 22.45 18.50
CA TRP A 11 -2.74 21.50 17.52
C TRP A 11 -3.91 22.08 16.73
N ALA A 12 -3.84 22.00 15.40
CA ALA A 12 -4.90 22.39 14.48
C ALA A 12 -5.57 21.14 13.89
N ALA A 13 -6.89 21.20 13.72
CA ALA A 13 -7.63 20.17 13.01
C ALA A 13 -7.24 20.17 11.52
N MET A 14 -7.00 18.98 10.98
CA MET A 14 -6.80 18.75 9.56
C MET A 14 -8.06 18.15 8.94
N ASP A 15 -8.13 18.18 7.60
CA ASP A 15 -9.23 17.56 6.85
C ASP A 15 -9.51 16.14 7.35
N THR A 16 -10.78 15.87 7.66
CA THR A 16 -11.27 14.62 8.23
C THR A 16 -11.88 13.70 7.18
N SER A 17 -11.66 13.99 5.90
CA SER A 17 -12.09 13.15 4.78
C SER A 17 -11.55 11.71 4.84
N VAL A 18 -10.52 11.46 5.64
CA VAL A 18 -9.96 10.11 5.89
C VAL A 18 -10.35 9.63 7.29
N THR A 19 -11.15 8.57 7.36
CA THR A 19 -11.75 8.05 8.61
C THR A 19 -10.99 6.91 9.27
N LEU A 20 -10.09 6.25 8.52
CA LEU A 20 -9.25 5.16 9.02
C LEU A 20 -7.82 5.42 8.61
N ILE A 21 -6.97 5.78 9.57
CA ILE A 21 -5.52 5.96 9.38
C ILE A 21 -4.82 4.96 10.30
N TYR A 22 -3.97 4.13 9.72
CA TYR A 22 -3.16 3.15 10.44
C TYR A 22 -1.72 3.62 10.60
N SER A 23 -1.19 4.36 9.62
CA SER A 23 0.20 4.84 9.62
C SER A 23 0.37 6.07 8.73
N PHE A 24 1.43 6.83 8.93
CA PHE A 24 1.83 7.92 8.06
C PHE A 24 3.36 8.07 8.03
N LYS A 25 3.90 8.59 6.93
CA LYS A 25 5.34 8.85 6.75
C LYS A 25 5.55 10.13 5.96
N PHE A 26 6.32 11.06 6.49
CA PHE A 26 6.72 12.28 5.81
C PHE A 26 8.19 12.20 5.38
N PHE A 27 8.47 12.64 4.15
CA PHE A 27 9.82 12.73 3.59
C PHE A 27 10.35 14.17 3.61
N SER A 28 9.45 15.14 3.70
CA SER A 28 9.76 16.55 3.90
C SER A 28 8.66 17.22 4.73
N THR A 29 8.78 18.53 4.99
CA THR A 29 7.74 19.30 5.71
C THR A 29 6.44 19.41 4.93
N THR A 30 6.47 19.16 3.61
CA THR A 30 5.30 19.27 2.73
C THR A 30 4.91 17.96 2.08
N SER A 31 5.83 17.01 1.88
CA SER A 31 5.51 15.73 1.24
C SER A 31 5.48 14.56 2.22
N GLY A 32 4.38 13.80 2.13
CA GLY A 32 4.18 12.61 2.94
C GLY A 32 3.08 11.73 2.40
N TRP A 33 2.94 10.60 3.06
CA TRP A 33 2.00 9.54 2.75
C TRP A 33 1.22 9.14 4.00
N VAL A 34 -0.05 8.82 3.80
CA VAL A 34 -0.94 8.33 4.83
C VAL A 34 -1.50 7.01 4.38
N PHE A 35 -1.41 6.00 5.25
CA PHE A 35 -1.95 4.67 5.03
C PHE A 35 -3.04 4.37 6.06
N GLY A 36 -4.07 3.67 5.60
CA GLY A 36 -5.30 3.46 6.34
C GLY A 36 -6.18 2.46 5.60
N GLY A 37 -7.49 2.72 5.57
CA GLY A 37 -8.40 2.00 4.67
C GLY A 37 -8.05 2.20 3.18
N TYR A 38 -7.31 3.27 2.86
CA TYR A 38 -6.79 3.59 1.54
C TYR A 38 -5.38 4.18 1.66
N ILE A 39 -4.72 4.39 0.53
CA ILE A 39 -3.43 5.08 0.42
C ILE A 39 -3.70 6.53 0.00
N TYR A 40 -3.04 7.48 0.67
CA TYR A 40 -3.09 8.89 0.33
C TYR A 40 -1.70 9.50 0.25
N ARG A 41 -1.55 10.49 -0.61
CA ARG A 41 -0.35 11.33 -0.73
C ARG A 41 -0.69 12.79 -0.45
N THR A 42 0.21 13.48 0.23
CA THR A 42 0.19 14.93 0.39
C THR A 42 1.46 15.57 -0.16
N THR A 43 1.31 16.78 -0.68
CA THR A 43 2.40 17.66 -1.13
C THR A 43 2.31 19.05 -0.50
N ASP A 44 1.42 19.25 0.47
CA ASP A 44 1.17 20.51 1.17
C ASP A 44 1.20 20.38 2.70
N GLY A 45 1.89 19.35 3.20
CA GLY A 45 2.10 19.12 4.63
C GLY A 45 0.89 18.49 5.31
N GLY A 46 0.06 17.76 4.57
CA GLY A 46 -1.15 17.09 5.05
C GLY A 46 -2.40 17.95 5.04
N ASN A 47 -2.33 19.20 4.53
CA ASN A 47 -3.50 20.07 4.45
C ASN A 47 -4.53 19.50 3.47
N THR A 48 -4.05 18.85 2.39
CA THR A 48 -4.85 18.00 1.50
C THR A 48 -4.26 16.60 1.41
N LEU A 49 -5.14 15.61 1.38
CA LEU A 49 -4.82 14.20 1.18
C LEU A 49 -5.43 13.71 -0.13
N ASN A 50 -4.58 13.42 -1.11
CA ASN A 50 -4.99 12.94 -2.42
C ASN A 50 -4.97 11.41 -2.44
N PRO A 51 -6.08 10.73 -2.77
CA PRO A 51 -6.11 9.27 -2.81
C PRO A 51 -5.19 8.74 -3.92
N VAL A 52 -4.52 7.64 -3.61
CA VAL A 52 -3.65 6.91 -4.55
C VAL A 52 -4.28 5.54 -4.82
N PRO A 53 -4.43 5.13 -6.09
CA PRO A 53 -5.00 3.83 -6.42
C PRO A 53 -4.18 2.69 -5.82
N ILE A 54 -4.87 1.70 -5.26
CA ILE A 54 -4.28 0.40 -4.92
C ILE A 54 -4.14 -0.46 -6.19
N PRO A 55 -3.27 -1.50 -6.20
CA PRO A 55 -3.18 -2.42 -7.32
C PRO A 55 -4.56 -3.03 -7.64
N VAL A 56 -4.94 -3.04 -8.92
CA VAL A 56 -6.28 -3.47 -9.38
C VAL A 56 -6.63 -4.91 -8.98
N ASP A 57 -5.61 -5.75 -8.86
CA ASP A 57 -5.78 -7.16 -8.50
C ASP A 57 -5.78 -7.38 -6.98
N MET A 58 -5.53 -6.36 -6.16
CA MET A 58 -5.42 -6.49 -4.70
C MET A 58 -6.74 -6.13 -4.02
N GLN A 59 -7.31 -7.10 -3.32
CA GLN A 59 -8.61 -6.93 -2.64
C GLN A 59 -8.44 -6.75 -1.13
N ASN A 60 -7.40 -7.34 -0.54
CA ASN A 60 -7.09 -7.17 0.88
C ASN A 60 -5.64 -6.69 1.03
N PRO A 61 -5.38 -5.37 1.03
CA PRO A 61 -4.07 -4.84 1.38
C PRO A 61 -3.82 -5.02 2.88
N GLU A 62 -2.71 -5.68 3.24
CA GLU A 62 -2.40 -6.02 4.64
C GLU A 62 -1.26 -5.15 5.18
N SER A 63 -0.26 -4.90 4.35
CA SER A 63 0.90 -4.11 4.74
C SER A 63 1.40 -3.26 3.59
N ILE A 64 1.96 -2.12 3.94
CA ILE A 64 2.61 -1.22 3.01
C ILE A 64 3.93 -0.77 3.60
N ASP A 65 4.94 -0.67 2.76
CA ASP A 65 6.15 0.06 3.05
C ASP A 65 6.41 1.11 1.96
N ILE A 66 6.87 2.26 2.40
CA ILE A 66 7.09 3.43 1.56
C ILE A 66 8.58 3.74 1.66
N LEU A 67 9.32 3.27 0.66
CA LEU A 67 10.78 3.32 0.67
C LEU A 67 11.29 4.74 0.43
N ASN A 68 10.62 5.49 -0.45
CA ASN A 68 10.86 6.90 -0.73
C ASN A 68 9.61 7.55 -1.35
N GLU A 69 9.69 8.82 -1.76
CA GLU A 69 8.55 9.57 -2.31
C GLU A 69 7.85 8.90 -3.50
N ASN A 70 8.57 8.09 -4.28
CA ASN A 70 8.05 7.44 -5.48
C ASN A 70 8.00 5.91 -5.39
N THR A 71 8.65 5.31 -4.40
CA THR A 71 8.82 3.87 -4.32
C THR A 71 8.00 3.28 -3.18
N LEU A 72 7.02 2.44 -3.53
CA LEU A 72 6.08 1.81 -2.62
C LEU A 72 6.06 0.29 -2.84
N VAL A 73 5.93 -0.45 -1.75
CA VAL A 73 5.67 -1.88 -1.75
C VAL A 73 4.40 -2.11 -0.95
N ILE A 74 3.44 -2.82 -1.54
CA ILE A 74 2.23 -3.23 -0.85
C ILE A 74 2.11 -4.75 -0.92
N ALA A 75 1.83 -5.38 0.21
CA ALA A 75 1.57 -6.81 0.29
C ALA A 75 0.14 -7.03 0.77
N GLY A 76 -0.47 -8.07 0.24
CA GLY A 76 -1.87 -8.37 0.51
C GLY A 76 -2.31 -9.63 -0.18
N SER A 77 -3.60 -9.74 -0.41
CA SER A 77 -4.16 -10.89 -1.11
C SER A 77 -5.25 -10.51 -2.11
N ARG A 78 -5.50 -11.45 -3.00
CA ARG A 78 -6.63 -11.47 -3.92
C ARG A 78 -7.35 -12.80 -3.83
N TYR A 79 -8.67 -12.78 -3.93
CA TYR A 79 -9.49 -13.97 -4.02
C TYR A 79 -9.40 -14.55 -5.42
N GLN A 80 -8.81 -15.74 -5.50
CA GLN A 80 -8.82 -16.54 -6.71
C GLN A 80 -9.91 -17.60 -6.59
N GLN A 81 -10.76 -17.70 -7.62
CA GLN A 81 -11.74 -18.76 -7.70
C GLN A 81 -11.05 -20.08 -8.08
N ILE A 82 -11.29 -21.14 -7.29
CA ILE A 82 -10.75 -22.48 -7.53
C ILE A 82 -11.82 -23.45 -8.02
N PHE A 83 -13.06 -23.30 -7.54
CA PHE A 83 -14.24 -24.02 -7.99
C PHE A 83 -15.43 -23.05 -8.08
N PRO A 84 -16.52 -23.38 -8.78
CA PRO A 84 -17.75 -22.60 -8.76
C PRO A 84 -18.19 -22.25 -7.33
N GLY A 85 -18.15 -20.96 -6.96
CA GLY A 85 -18.54 -20.48 -5.64
C GLY A 85 -17.49 -20.65 -4.52
N GLN A 86 -16.32 -21.24 -4.80
CA GLN A 86 -15.22 -21.33 -3.82
C GLN A 86 -14.04 -20.45 -4.23
N TYR A 87 -13.65 -19.59 -3.29
CA TYR A 87 -12.56 -18.64 -3.44
C TYR A 87 -11.50 -18.89 -2.37
N TYR A 88 -10.24 -18.71 -2.76
CA TYR A 88 -9.11 -18.81 -1.84
C TYR A 88 -8.28 -17.53 -1.91
N PRO A 89 -7.84 -16.97 -0.77
CA PRO A 89 -6.95 -15.81 -0.77
C PRO A 89 -5.57 -16.23 -1.28
N LYS A 90 -5.15 -15.69 -2.42
CA LYS A 90 -3.81 -15.83 -2.96
C LYS A 90 -2.97 -14.62 -2.53
N PRO A 91 -1.84 -14.83 -1.84
CA PRO A 91 -0.96 -13.73 -1.46
C PRO A 91 -0.29 -13.14 -2.70
N ILE A 92 -0.24 -11.82 -2.76
CA ILE A 92 0.41 -11.05 -3.81
C ILE A 92 1.21 -9.91 -3.19
N MET A 93 2.28 -9.52 -3.88
CA MET A 93 3.03 -8.31 -3.57
C MET A 93 3.02 -7.42 -4.81
N SER A 94 2.87 -6.11 -4.61
CA SER A 94 2.93 -5.15 -5.70
C SER A 94 3.93 -4.06 -5.38
N PHE A 95 4.66 -3.66 -6.42
CA PHE A 95 5.68 -2.63 -6.37
C PHE A 95 5.29 -1.46 -7.26
N SER A 96 5.50 -0.24 -6.77
CA SER A 96 5.40 0.97 -7.58
C SER A 96 6.68 1.76 -7.47
N SER A 97 7.17 2.30 -8.60
CA SER A 97 8.29 3.24 -8.67
C SER A 97 7.88 4.64 -9.11
N ASN A 98 6.57 4.92 -9.22
CA ASN A 98 6.03 6.19 -9.70
C ASN A 98 4.95 6.76 -8.77
N GLY A 99 5.10 6.54 -7.46
CA GLY A 99 4.18 7.09 -6.47
C GLY A 99 2.78 6.51 -6.57
N GLY A 100 2.67 5.20 -6.85
CA GLY A 100 1.40 4.48 -6.92
C GLY A 100 0.53 4.80 -8.14
N ALA A 101 1.06 5.51 -9.14
CA ALA A 101 0.35 5.75 -10.40
C ALA A 101 0.21 4.46 -11.23
N SER A 102 1.17 3.54 -11.12
CA SER A 102 1.08 2.18 -11.64
C SER A 102 1.78 1.19 -10.71
N TRP A 103 1.37 -0.07 -10.80
CA TRP A 103 1.83 -1.16 -9.95
C TRP A 103 2.27 -2.36 -10.79
N LEU A 104 3.44 -2.91 -10.46
CA LEU A 104 3.89 -4.22 -10.91
C LEU A 104 3.51 -5.24 -9.83
N THR A 105 2.58 -6.14 -10.14
CA THR A 105 2.12 -7.17 -9.20
C THR A 105 2.83 -8.49 -9.46
N GLN A 106 3.35 -9.09 -8.40
CA GLN A 106 3.92 -10.42 -8.38
C GLN A 106 3.04 -11.34 -7.53
N ASP A 107 2.65 -12.47 -8.11
CA ASP A 107 2.01 -13.56 -7.39
C ASP A 107 3.03 -14.26 -6.50
N LEU A 108 2.73 -14.38 -5.21
CA LEU A 108 3.54 -15.13 -4.26
C LEU A 108 2.96 -16.54 -4.06
N GLY A 109 2.63 -17.23 -5.15
CA GLY A 109 1.96 -18.54 -5.13
C GLY A 109 2.60 -19.54 -4.16
N PHE A 110 1.89 -20.65 -3.87
CA PHE A 110 2.32 -21.65 -2.88
C PHE A 110 3.78 -22.13 -3.04
N ASP A 111 4.31 -22.09 -4.26
CA ASP A 111 5.69 -22.45 -4.59
C ASP A 111 6.72 -21.51 -3.92
N TYR A 112 6.48 -20.20 -3.90
CA TYR A 112 7.38 -19.22 -3.28
C TYR A 112 7.46 -19.35 -1.75
N ILE A 113 6.36 -19.76 -1.11
CA ILE A 113 6.25 -19.88 0.36
C ILE A 113 6.70 -21.26 0.86
N SER A 114 6.66 -22.28 -0.01
CA SER A 114 7.19 -23.61 0.27
C SER A 114 8.67 -23.78 -0.11
N GLY A 115 9.30 -22.74 -0.69
CA GLY A 115 10.69 -22.79 -1.14
C GLY A 115 10.89 -23.59 -2.43
N ILE A 116 9.81 -23.90 -3.15
CA ILE A 116 9.86 -24.59 -4.44
C ILE A 116 9.98 -23.52 -5.52
N CYS A 117 11.14 -23.44 -6.19
CA CYS A 117 11.30 -22.54 -7.32
C CYS A 117 10.55 -23.11 -8.54
N PRO A 118 9.51 -22.42 -9.09
CA PRO A 118 8.75 -22.91 -10.24
C PRO A 118 9.61 -23.02 -11.51
N GLU A 119 10.57 -22.09 -11.67
CA GLU A 119 11.47 -22.06 -12.83
C GLU A 119 12.56 -23.14 -12.80
N CYS A 120 12.75 -23.82 -11.67
CA CYS A 120 13.69 -24.93 -11.55
C CYS A 120 13.10 -26.27 -12.03
N GLN A 121 11.82 -26.33 -12.40
CA GLN A 121 11.16 -27.58 -12.80
C GLN A 121 11.17 -27.86 -14.31
N THR A 122 11.75 -26.98 -15.15
CA THR A 122 11.75 -27.14 -16.62
C THR A 122 13.08 -27.61 -17.21
N ALA A 123 13.98 -28.18 -16.39
CA ALA A 123 15.22 -28.79 -16.87
C ALA A 123 15.15 -30.33 -16.80
N GLU A 124 14.44 -30.93 -17.75
CA GLU A 124 14.62 -32.34 -18.18
C GLU A 124 14.60 -32.43 -19.71
#